data_AF-A0A958DGS7-F1
#
_entry.id   AF-A0A958DGS7-F1
#
_cell.length_a   1.000
_cell.length_b   1.000
_cell.length_c   1.000
_cell.angle_alpha   90.00
_cell.angle_beta   90.00
_cell.angle_gamma   90.00
#
_symmetry.space_group_name_H-M   'P 1'
#
loop_
_entity.id
_entity.type
_entity.pdbx_description
1 polymer ?
#
loop_
_entity_poly.entity_id
_entity_poly.type
_entity_poly.pdbx_seq_one_letter_code
_entity_poly.pdbx_strand_id
1 'polypeptide(L)'
;MKNPFIAGNWVRGEAFFGRRKMLGEILDGSHSYLWITGTRRMGKTSLLKQIEYLSSQGEYATRFVSLFWNMQGAGDLEGLTESLLESIEDAGERFLPLGIAVDDLEDKSLVEILRTLLKSARQHNRTLLLLCDECEELIAVEKQNPEVMPRLRRIFQQGENIRTIICATKRLMRLEESATPDTSPFLHGFIPPLYLGCFWEDDARALIRQGQFDEPAAAEILQRTNRHPYLVQLLCKRLFESGDLETVIQDISNDDMVSHFFAVDFDYLDNNEKLIIWFVLEQAHITSGELAHKTAIQQENLAKSLHSLIQLGYLCSDGERICIANYFFEKWLRREKEELFKDSVYRNAAVPARGLNLPSPDLEQNTLPGKMMSHYQILEELGRGGMGTVFKARDIRLERTVALKTLSFEMLREAEFRKRFFLEARAASALNHPNIATIYEIDEAHGIPFIVMEFIDGPTLSEWNRQGAATLPEKLALALQIARGLDCAHQNNIIHRDIKPDNIMIDRSGIAKLTDFGLAKILKEKDSKLTRTGSTMGTLAYMSPEQVAGLEADHRADIYSLGMV
;
A
#
# COMPACT_ATOMS: atom_id res chain seq x y z
N MET A 1 12.08 -4.71 33.86
CA MET A 1 11.85 -4.70 32.41
C MET A 1 12.67 -5.83 31.77
N LYS A 2 12.04 -6.95 31.41
CA LYS A 2 12.72 -8.06 30.73
C LYS A 2 11.97 -8.38 29.45
N ASN A 3 12.72 -8.16 28.37
CA ASN A 3 12.39 -8.28 26.98
C ASN A 3 11.29 -7.28 26.51
N PRO A 4 11.19 -6.96 25.21
CA PRO A 4 11.89 -7.70 24.17
C PRO A 4 12.44 -6.91 23.00
N PHE A 5 13.55 -7.34 22.42
CA PHE A 5 13.40 -8.48 21.53
C PHE A 5 13.91 -9.75 22.14
N ILE A 6 15.19 -9.82 22.51
CA ILE A 6 15.81 -10.98 23.15
C ILE A 6 16.91 -10.52 24.13
N ALA A 7 16.61 -9.54 24.97
CA ALA A 7 17.41 -9.12 26.12
C ALA A 7 17.62 -10.30 27.09
N GLY A 8 18.86 -10.79 27.13
CA GLY A 8 19.35 -11.82 28.06
C GLY A 8 20.49 -11.30 28.93
N ASN A 9 21.08 -12.16 29.75
CA ASN A 9 22.13 -11.80 30.71
C ASN A 9 23.45 -11.33 30.07
N TRP A 10 23.55 -11.37 28.74
CA TRP A 10 24.75 -11.03 27.97
C TRP A 10 24.89 -9.53 27.70
N VAL A 11 23.78 -8.79 27.70
CA VAL A 11 23.76 -7.33 27.57
C VAL A 11 24.15 -6.72 28.91
N ARG A 12 25.04 -5.73 28.91
CA ARG A 12 25.54 -5.09 30.14
C ARG A 12 25.35 -3.57 30.09
N GLY A 13 24.86 -3.02 31.19
CA GLY A 13 24.64 -1.57 31.35
C GLY A 13 23.50 -1.04 30.49
N GLU A 14 23.43 0.29 30.38
CA GLU A 14 22.32 1.01 29.73
C GLU A 14 22.46 1.12 28.19
N ALA A 15 23.55 0.61 27.62
CA ALA A 15 23.91 0.72 26.19
C ALA A 15 23.10 -0.21 25.26
N PHE A 16 21.96 -0.73 25.71
CA PHE A 16 21.22 -1.83 25.07
C PHE A 16 20.60 -1.49 23.70
N PHE A 17 20.30 -0.21 23.41
CA PHE A 17 19.34 0.08 22.34
C PHE A 17 19.91 0.43 20.96
N GLY A 18 21.24 0.49 20.79
CA GLY A 18 21.82 1.01 19.56
C GLY A 18 21.17 2.34 19.14
N ARG A 19 21.22 2.71 17.87
CA ARG A 19 20.51 3.88 17.31
C ARG A 19 20.90 5.22 17.96
N ARG A 20 22.15 5.37 18.41
CA ARG A 20 22.64 6.57 19.12
C ARG A 20 22.34 7.86 18.36
N LYS A 21 22.56 7.85 17.05
CA LYS A 21 22.30 9.01 16.18
C LYS A 21 20.81 9.40 16.16
N MET A 22 19.91 8.41 16.10
CA MET A 22 18.46 8.65 16.11
C MET A 22 17.99 9.16 17.48
N LEU A 23 18.51 8.59 18.57
CA LEU A 23 18.20 9.04 19.93
C LEU A 23 18.65 10.48 20.16
N GLY A 24 19.84 10.85 19.68
CA GLY A 24 20.33 12.24 19.73
C GLY A 24 19.43 13.20 18.94
N GLU A 25 19.00 12.82 17.74
CA GLU A 25 18.05 13.64 16.97
C GLU A 25 16.71 13.81 17.69
N ILE A 26 16.21 12.74 18.33
CA ILE A 26 14.93 12.76 19.05
C ILE A 26 14.99 13.62 20.32
N LEU A 27 16.07 13.54 21.10
CA LEU A 27 16.16 14.25 22.39
C LEU A 27 16.73 15.67 22.23
N ASP A 28 17.71 15.86 21.34
CA ASP A 28 18.47 17.10 21.18
C ASP A 28 18.22 17.83 19.86
N GLY A 29 17.64 17.16 18.86
CA GLY A 29 17.34 17.77 17.57
C GLY A 29 16.32 18.90 17.66
N SER A 30 16.25 19.74 16.62
CA SER A 30 15.37 20.91 16.54
C SER A 30 13.88 20.57 16.35
N HIS A 31 13.57 19.31 16.02
CA HIS A 31 12.24 18.88 15.64
C HIS A 31 11.38 18.53 16.85
N SER A 32 10.23 19.18 17.01
CA SER A 32 9.29 18.95 18.12
C SER A 32 8.25 17.88 17.82
N TYR A 33 8.15 17.40 16.58
CA TYR A 33 7.23 16.32 16.22
C TYR A 33 7.90 15.42 15.18
N LEU A 34 7.96 14.13 15.45
CA LEU A 34 8.63 13.15 14.60
C LEU A 34 7.73 11.95 14.37
N TRP A 35 7.67 11.51 13.13
CA TRP A 35 7.03 10.26 12.76
C TRP A 35 8.10 9.23 12.45
N ILE A 36 8.14 8.17 13.26
CA ILE A 36 9.06 7.05 13.14
C ILE A 36 8.30 5.87 12.53
N THR A 37 8.69 5.49 11.33
CA THR A 37 7.99 4.47 10.55
C THR A 37 8.80 3.18 10.47
N GLY A 38 8.24 2.06 10.93
CA GLY A 38 8.88 0.75 10.83
C GLY A 38 7.87 -0.40 10.81
N THR A 39 8.28 -1.61 10.47
CA THR A 39 7.37 -2.79 10.60
C THR A 39 7.03 -3.04 12.08
N ARG A 40 6.06 -3.94 12.32
CA ARG A 40 5.62 -4.29 13.68
C ARG A 40 6.79 -4.64 14.60
N ARG A 41 7.79 -5.36 14.10
CA ARG A 41 8.87 -5.96 14.92
C ARG A 41 10.26 -5.32 14.73
N MET A 42 10.33 -4.06 14.26
CA MET A 42 11.58 -3.27 14.16
C MET A 42 12.04 -2.60 15.46
N GLY A 43 11.27 -2.80 16.54
CA GLY A 43 11.56 -2.27 17.87
C GLY A 43 11.15 -0.83 18.10
N LYS A 44 9.96 -0.49 17.62
CA LYS A 44 9.28 0.79 17.91
C LYS A 44 9.03 0.98 19.41
N THR A 45 8.33 0.06 20.06
CA THR A 45 8.10 0.06 21.52
C THR A 45 9.40 0.11 22.31
N SER A 46 10.39 -0.69 21.91
CA SER A 46 11.74 -0.70 22.48
C SER A 46 12.41 0.68 22.39
N LEU A 47 12.37 1.32 21.22
CA LEU A 47 12.91 2.66 21.02
C LEU A 47 12.20 3.68 21.92
N LEU A 48 10.87 3.66 21.98
CA LEU A 48 10.09 4.56 22.84
C LEU A 48 10.43 4.35 24.31
N LYS A 49 10.51 3.11 24.79
CA LYS A 49 10.90 2.81 26.17
C LYS A 49 12.33 3.25 26.50
N GLN A 50 13.25 3.21 25.54
CA GLN A 50 14.58 3.78 25.75
C GLN A 50 14.55 5.30 25.83
N ILE A 51 13.77 5.97 24.98
CA ILE A 51 13.59 7.43 25.04
C ILE A 51 12.98 7.82 26.37
N GLU A 52 11.95 7.10 26.82
CA GLU A 52 11.31 7.25 28.12
C GLU A 52 12.35 7.12 29.25
N TYR A 53 13.17 6.07 29.22
CA TYR A 53 14.24 5.86 30.20
C TYR A 53 15.26 7.01 30.19
N LEU A 54 15.86 7.33 29.05
CA LEU A 54 16.87 8.39 28.94
C LEU A 54 16.31 9.75 29.40
N SER A 55 15.03 10.02 29.10
CA SER A 55 14.37 11.25 29.54
C SER A 55 14.18 11.35 31.06
N SER A 56 14.30 10.24 31.79
CA SER A 56 14.26 10.20 33.25
C SER A 56 15.63 10.34 33.92
N GLN A 57 16.71 10.39 33.14
CA GLN A 57 18.09 10.42 33.63
C GLN A 57 18.78 11.75 33.33
N GLY A 58 19.81 12.06 34.13
CA GLY A 58 20.74 13.16 33.87
C GLY A 58 20.07 14.52 33.63
N GLU A 59 20.57 15.26 32.64
CA GLU A 59 20.04 16.58 32.28
C GLU A 59 18.63 16.51 31.66
N TYR A 60 18.28 15.41 30.98
CA TYR A 60 16.98 15.25 30.36
C TYR A 60 15.84 15.16 31.37
N ALA A 61 16.10 14.61 32.57
CA ALA A 61 15.13 14.55 33.67
C ALA A 61 14.62 15.92 34.12
N THR A 62 15.42 16.96 33.92
CA THR A 62 15.05 18.35 34.23
C THR A 62 14.34 19.04 33.07
N ARG A 63 14.59 18.59 31.83
CA ARG A 63 14.04 19.17 30.60
C ARG A 63 12.70 18.58 30.22
N PHE A 64 12.52 17.28 30.39
CA PHE A 64 11.35 16.53 29.92
C PHE A 64 10.52 15.95 31.07
N VAL A 65 9.22 15.84 30.82
CA VAL A 65 8.35 14.87 31.48
C VAL A 65 7.83 13.94 30.39
N SER A 66 8.22 12.67 30.43
CA SER A 66 7.83 11.70 29.40
C SER A 66 6.56 10.95 29.76
N LEU A 67 5.71 10.75 28.76
CA LEU A 67 4.52 9.91 28.82
C LEU A 67 4.58 8.91 27.68
N PHE A 68 4.70 7.62 28.02
CA PHE A 68 4.55 6.54 27.06
C PHE A 68 3.07 6.20 26.93
N TRP A 69 2.49 6.52 25.79
CA TRP A 69 1.08 6.28 25.49
C TRP A 69 0.95 5.11 24.54
N ASN A 70 0.51 3.97 25.07
CA ASN A 70 0.18 2.79 24.27
C ASN A 70 -1.28 2.85 23.84
N MET A 71 -1.55 3.04 22.55
CA MET A 71 -2.92 3.11 22.05
C MET A 71 -3.53 1.73 21.76
N GLN A 72 -2.77 0.64 21.95
CA GLN A 72 -3.16 -0.70 21.56
C GLN A 72 -4.55 -1.09 22.08
N GLY A 73 -5.45 -1.45 21.16
CA GLY A 73 -6.80 -1.89 21.51
C GLY A 73 -7.79 -0.78 21.83
N ALA A 74 -7.41 0.50 21.64
CA ALA A 74 -8.30 1.64 21.85
C ALA A 74 -9.57 1.55 21.01
N GLY A 75 -9.48 1.26 19.71
CA GLY A 75 -10.62 1.02 18.82
C GLY A 75 -11.54 2.21 18.51
N ASP A 76 -11.77 3.11 19.47
CA ASP A 76 -12.61 4.30 19.39
C ASP A 76 -12.08 5.43 20.29
N LEU A 77 -12.85 6.52 20.41
CA LEU A 77 -12.44 7.71 21.19
C LEU A 77 -12.44 7.45 22.70
N GLU A 78 -13.33 6.59 23.21
CA GLU A 78 -13.44 6.27 24.62
C GLU A 78 -12.23 5.43 25.04
N GLY A 79 -11.96 4.33 24.32
CA GLY A 79 -10.78 3.49 24.56
C GLY A 79 -9.46 4.25 24.36
N LEU A 80 -9.42 5.24 23.44
CA LEU A 80 -8.26 6.12 23.31
C LEU A 80 -8.08 7.02 24.54
N THR A 81 -9.16 7.45 25.18
CA THR A 81 -9.13 8.24 26.42
C THR A 81 -8.70 7.38 27.61
N GLU A 82 -9.25 6.17 27.74
CA GLU A 82 -8.89 5.19 28.76
C GLU A 82 -7.40 4.83 28.69
N SER A 83 -6.90 4.48 27.49
CA SER A 83 -5.47 4.16 27.31
C SER A 83 -4.53 5.31 27.70
N LEU A 84 -4.97 6.57 27.55
CA LEU A 84 -4.20 7.73 28.00
C LEU A 84 -4.19 7.83 29.52
N LEU A 85 -5.33 7.62 30.18
CA LEU A 85 -5.45 7.63 31.64
C LEU A 85 -4.59 6.52 32.26
N GLU A 86 -4.68 5.29 31.75
CA GLU A 86 -3.83 4.17 32.17
C GLU A 86 -2.35 4.51 32.04
N SER A 87 -1.96 5.12 30.91
CA SER A 87 -0.57 5.53 30.66
C SER A 87 -0.10 6.62 31.65
N ILE A 88 -0.99 7.51 32.09
CA ILE A 88 -0.69 8.56 33.09
C ILE A 88 -0.57 7.94 34.48
N GLU A 89 -1.45 7.00 34.82
CA GLU A 89 -1.43 6.26 36.08
C GLU A 89 -0.12 5.47 36.23
N ASP A 90 0.28 4.73 35.19
CA ASP A 90 1.57 4.03 35.11
C ASP A 90 2.77 4.97 35.26
N ALA A 91 2.62 6.22 34.84
CA ALA A 91 3.63 7.27 34.94
C ALA A 91 3.47 8.14 36.19
N GLY A 92 2.59 7.79 37.14
CA GLY A 92 2.13 8.64 38.24
C GLY A 92 3.26 9.30 39.04
N GLU A 93 4.35 8.58 39.34
CA GLU A 93 5.51 9.15 40.06
C GLU A 93 6.17 10.34 39.34
N ARG A 94 6.07 10.42 38.00
CA ARG A 94 6.61 11.51 37.19
C ARG A 94 5.66 12.71 37.11
N PHE A 95 4.36 12.45 37.25
CA PHE A 95 3.30 13.47 37.17
C PHE A 95 2.91 14.03 38.55
N LEU A 96 3.21 13.32 39.64
CA LEU A 96 2.99 13.79 41.00
C LEU A 96 3.70 15.13 41.30
N PRO A 97 4.98 15.35 40.95
CA PRO A 97 5.66 16.63 41.15
C PRO A 97 5.08 17.77 40.31
N LEU A 98 4.28 17.44 39.28
CA LEU A 98 3.58 18.38 38.42
C LEU A 98 2.17 18.69 38.96
N GLY A 99 1.78 18.15 40.11
CA GLY A 99 0.45 18.36 40.70
C GLY A 99 -0.69 17.79 39.85
N ILE A 100 -0.42 16.71 39.12
CA ILE A 100 -1.43 16.00 38.33
C ILE A 100 -1.78 14.72 39.10
N ALA A 101 -3.02 14.63 39.59
CA ALA A 101 -3.61 13.39 40.08
C ALA A 101 -4.49 12.78 39.00
N VAL A 102 -4.50 11.44 38.89
CA VAL A 102 -5.32 10.72 37.89
C VAL A 102 -6.81 10.95 38.13
N ASP A 103 -7.23 10.92 39.39
CA ASP A 103 -8.60 11.20 39.83
C ASP A 103 -9.13 12.57 39.31
N ASP A 104 -8.25 13.57 39.14
CA ASP A 104 -8.63 14.90 38.61
C ASP A 104 -8.85 14.90 37.08
N LEU A 105 -8.56 13.79 36.41
CA LEU A 105 -8.59 13.62 34.97
C LEU A 105 -9.70 12.68 34.47
N GLU A 106 -10.25 11.81 35.32
CA GLU A 106 -11.22 10.78 34.92
C GLU A 106 -12.46 11.35 34.21
N ASP A 107 -12.96 12.52 34.65
CA ASP A 107 -14.15 13.16 34.08
C ASP A 107 -13.85 14.05 32.84
N LYS A 108 -12.60 14.09 32.35
CA LYS A 108 -12.18 15.00 31.27
C LYS A 108 -12.15 14.30 29.92
N SER A 109 -12.47 15.05 28.87
CA SER A 109 -12.25 14.57 27.50
C SER A 109 -10.76 14.41 27.18
N LEU A 110 -10.43 13.56 26.21
CA LEU A 110 -9.07 13.35 25.71
C LEU A 110 -8.27 14.65 25.48
N VAL A 111 -8.91 15.62 24.83
CA VAL A 111 -8.32 16.92 24.50
C VAL A 111 -8.06 17.77 25.76
N GLU A 112 -8.93 17.69 26.77
CA GLU A 112 -8.78 18.40 28.04
C GLU A 112 -7.69 17.78 28.91
N ILE A 113 -7.56 16.45 28.93
CA ILE A 113 -6.48 15.74 29.60
C ILE A 113 -5.14 16.20 29.02
N LEU A 114 -4.94 16.10 27.70
CA LEU A 114 -3.69 16.51 27.04
C LEU A 114 -3.36 17.99 27.29
N ARG A 115 -4.35 18.89 27.26
CA ARG A 115 -4.14 20.31 27.60
C ARG A 115 -3.73 20.51 29.06
N THR A 116 -4.29 19.72 29.97
CA THR A 116 -3.93 19.78 31.40
C THR A 116 -2.48 19.37 31.61
N LEU A 117 -2.04 18.27 30.96
CA LEU A 117 -0.64 17.83 30.98
C LEU A 117 0.30 18.90 30.46
N LEU A 118 -0.01 19.50 29.30
CA LEU A 118 0.79 20.56 28.69
C LEU A 118 0.90 21.81 29.56
N LYS A 119 -0.23 22.24 30.13
CA LYS A 119 -0.28 23.39 31.03
C LYS A 119 0.61 23.17 32.25
N SER A 120 0.52 21.98 32.86
CA SER A 120 1.33 21.68 34.04
C SER A 120 2.82 21.54 33.72
N ALA A 121 3.19 20.85 32.64
CA ALA A 121 4.57 20.75 32.19
C ALA A 121 5.18 22.15 32.01
N ARG A 122 4.45 23.06 31.35
CA ARG A 122 4.86 24.46 31.16
C ARG A 122 5.02 25.21 32.48
N GLN A 123 4.09 25.07 33.43
CA GLN A 123 4.17 25.74 34.74
C GLN A 123 5.43 25.34 35.52
N HIS A 124 5.94 24.14 35.28
CA HIS A 124 7.16 23.61 35.90
C HIS A 124 8.41 23.75 35.02
N ASN A 125 8.35 24.57 33.95
CA ASN A 125 9.44 24.79 32.98
C ASN A 125 9.97 23.48 32.34
N ARG A 126 9.09 22.49 32.17
CA ARG A 126 9.39 21.22 31.49
C ARG A 126 8.69 21.16 30.13
N THR A 127 9.21 20.30 29.27
CA THR A 127 8.62 19.92 27.98
C THR A 127 7.92 18.56 28.14
N LEU A 128 6.65 18.46 27.73
CA LEU A 128 5.98 17.16 27.67
C LEU A 128 6.55 16.36 26.49
N LEU A 129 7.22 15.24 26.78
CA LEU A 129 7.71 14.30 25.79
C LEU A 129 6.68 13.18 25.61
N LEU A 130 5.80 13.36 24.62
CA LEU A 130 4.72 12.42 24.33
C LEU A 130 5.22 11.32 23.38
N LEU A 131 5.21 10.08 23.84
CA LEU A 131 5.74 8.92 23.13
C LEU A 131 4.57 7.99 22.77
N CYS A 132 4.08 8.10 21.54
CA CYS A 132 2.89 7.37 21.09
C CYS A 132 3.28 6.07 20.38
N ASP A 133 2.73 4.95 20.85
CA ASP A 133 2.87 3.62 20.24
C ASP A 133 1.53 3.11 19.70
N GLU A 134 1.58 2.19 18.73
CA GLU A 134 0.39 1.59 18.06
C GLU A 134 -0.62 2.63 17.55
N CYS A 135 -0.12 3.73 16.96
CA CYS A 135 -0.95 4.86 16.53
C CYS A 135 -1.93 4.54 15.39
N GLU A 136 -1.86 3.36 14.78
CA GLU A 136 -2.82 2.87 13.79
C GLU A 136 -4.27 2.89 14.31
N GLU A 137 -4.46 2.83 15.63
CA GLU A 137 -5.77 2.93 16.28
C GLU A 137 -6.45 4.28 16.00
N LEU A 138 -5.68 5.34 15.72
CA LEU A 138 -6.21 6.64 15.29
C LEU A 138 -7.03 6.54 14.00
N ILE A 139 -6.78 5.54 13.14
CA ILE A 139 -7.55 5.32 11.90
C ILE A 139 -9.00 4.95 12.24
N ALA A 140 -9.21 4.17 13.30
CA ALA A 140 -10.55 3.79 13.73
C ALA A 140 -11.26 4.99 14.39
N VAL A 141 -10.53 5.77 15.20
CA VAL A 141 -11.06 6.98 15.84
C VAL A 141 -11.45 8.04 14.80
N GLU A 142 -10.63 8.29 13.78
CA GLU A 142 -10.97 9.25 12.72
C GLU A 142 -12.26 8.86 11.99
N LYS A 143 -12.46 7.57 11.70
CA LYS A 143 -13.67 7.10 11.02
C LYS A 143 -14.95 7.38 11.80
N GLN A 144 -14.86 7.33 13.13
CA GLN A 144 -16.02 7.51 14.03
C GLN A 144 -16.18 8.97 14.48
N ASN A 145 -15.06 9.67 14.69
CA ASN A 145 -14.96 11.01 15.30
C ASN A 145 -13.95 11.89 14.54
N PRO A 146 -14.19 12.21 13.25
CA PRO A 146 -13.24 12.95 12.41
C PRO A 146 -12.94 14.37 12.97
N GLU A 147 -13.86 14.98 13.71
CA GLU A 147 -13.72 16.30 14.32
C GLU A 147 -12.63 16.37 15.40
N VAL A 148 -12.22 15.22 15.95
CA VAL A 148 -11.17 15.13 16.97
C VAL A 148 -9.78 15.23 16.36
N MET A 149 -9.58 14.76 15.12
CA MET A 149 -8.25 14.70 14.48
C MET A 149 -7.58 16.07 14.32
N PRO A 150 -8.26 17.14 13.85
CA PRO A 150 -7.65 18.47 13.79
C PRO A 150 -7.24 19.01 15.17
N ARG A 151 -7.97 18.64 16.23
CA ARG A 151 -7.67 19.08 17.61
C ARG A 151 -6.45 18.34 18.16
N LEU A 152 -6.38 17.03 17.98
CA LEU A 152 -5.23 16.21 18.36
C LEU A 152 -3.97 16.63 17.62
N ARG A 153 -4.06 16.81 16.29
CA ARG A 153 -2.95 17.30 15.48
C ARG A 153 -2.41 18.63 16.00
N ARG A 154 -3.31 19.58 16.30
CA ARG A 154 -2.93 20.90 16.81
C ARG A 154 -2.19 20.78 18.16
N ILE A 155 -2.63 19.88 19.03
CA ILE A 155 -1.93 19.59 20.30
C ILE A 155 -0.55 18.98 20.04
N PHE A 156 -0.47 17.96 19.18
CA PHE A 156 0.77 17.24 18.89
C PHE A 156 1.84 18.10 18.22
N GLN A 157 1.43 19.10 17.43
CA GLN A 157 2.34 19.92 16.61
C GLN A 157 2.55 21.36 17.10
N GLN A 158 1.51 22.00 17.65
CA GLN A 158 1.49 23.44 17.94
C GLN A 158 1.43 23.77 19.43
N GLY A 159 1.52 22.77 20.32
CA GLY A 159 1.64 23.01 21.74
C GLY A 159 2.96 23.70 22.09
N GLU A 160 2.93 24.86 22.73
CA GLU A 160 4.13 25.38 23.40
C GLU A 160 4.56 24.35 24.45
N ASN A 161 5.85 23.96 24.45
CA ASN A 161 6.44 22.96 25.35
C ASN A 161 5.96 21.50 25.18
N ILE A 162 5.68 21.07 23.95
CA ILE A 162 5.51 19.63 23.62
C ILE A 162 6.63 19.13 22.69
N ARG A 163 7.02 17.87 22.87
CA ARG A 163 7.72 17.07 21.87
C ARG A 163 6.97 15.75 21.65
N THR A 164 6.49 15.51 20.44
CA THR A 164 5.66 14.34 20.11
C THR A 164 6.41 13.36 19.21
N ILE A 165 6.52 12.11 19.63
CA ILE A 165 7.12 11.02 18.86
C ILE A 165 6.02 10.01 18.55
N ILE A 166 5.67 9.88 17.28
CA ILE A 166 4.72 8.87 16.80
C ILE A 166 5.51 7.72 16.22
N CYS A 167 5.35 6.53 16.78
CA CYS A 167 5.82 5.29 16.18
C CYS A 167 4.65 4.55 15.52
N ALA A 168 4.76 4.25 14.23
CA ALA A 168 3.72 3.48 13.54
C ALA A 168 4.28 2.68 12.37
N THR A 169 3.46 1.79 11.82
CA THR A 169 3.68 1.21 10.49
C THR A 169 3.19 2.18 9.41
N LYS A 170 3.46 1.85 8.13
CA LYS A 170 2.95 2.61 6.99
C LYS A 170 1.41 2.70 6.95
N ARG A 171 0.69 1.82 7.67
CA ARG A 171 -0.78 1.86 7.71
C ARG A 171 -1.33 3.18 8.24
N LEU A 172 -0.57 3.90 9.07
CA LEU A 172 -0.97 5.20 9.58
C LEU A 172 -1.19 6.24 8.47
N MET A 173 -0.57 6.06 7.29
CA MET A 173 -0.80 6.90 6.12
C MET A 173 -2.25 6.93 5.66
N ARG A 174 -3.07 5.94 6.02
CA ARG A 174 -4.50 5.94 5.71
C ARG A 174 -5.26 7.13 6.30
N LEU A 175 -4.73 7.78 7.34
CA LEU A 175 -5.24 9.05 7.86
C LEU A 175 -5.13 10.21 6.85
N GLU A 176 -4.34 10.07 5.78
CA GLU A 176 -4.26 11.05 4.70
C GLU A 176 -5.34 10.82 3.63
N GLU A 177 -5.84 9.59 3.48
CA GLU A 177 -6.85 9.21 2.48
C GLU A 177 -8.26 9.68 2.87
N SER A 178 -8.50 9.84 4.16
CA SER A 178 -9.76 10.23 4.81
C SER A 178 -9.88 11.71 5.13
N ALA A 179 -8.78 12.46 5.02
CA ALA A 179 -8.76 13.89 5.30
C ALA A 179 -9.71 14.63 4.33
N THR A 180 -10.74 15.28 4.89
CA THR A 180 -11.64 16.13 4.10
C THR A 180 -10.89 17.35 3.56
N PRO A 181 -11.24 17.86 2.36
CA PRO A 181 -10.49 18.94 1.69
C PRO A 181 -10.42 20.25 2.50
N ASP A 182 -11.24 20.42 3.53
CA ASP A 182 -11.31 21.63 4.35
C ASP A 182 -10.26 21.68 5.48
N THR A 183 -9.53 20.60 5.75
CA THR A 183 -8.45 20.61 6.75
C THR A 183 -7.19 19.91 6.25
N SER A 184 -6.03 20.44 6.63
CA SER A 184 -4.75 19.81 6.29
C SER A 184 -4.63 18.44 6.99
N PRO A 185 -4.17 17.38 6.31
CA PRO A 185 -4.15 15.99 6.83
C PRO A 185 -3.51 15.87 8.20
N PHE A 186 -3.90 14.84 8.97
CA PHE A 186 -3.39 14.63 10.34
C PHE A 186 -1.85 14.56 10.38
N LEU A 187 -1.27 13.80 9.46
CA LEU A 187 0.18 13.60 9.36
C LEU A 187 0.92 14.78 8.72
N HIS A 188 0.20 15.73 8.10
CA HIS A 188 0.84 16.88 7.48
C HIS A 188 1.61 17.71 8.51
N GLY A 189 2.88 17.98 8.23
CA GLY A 189 3.78 18.70 9.13
C GLY A 189 4.64 17.76 9.96
N PHE A 190 4.29 16.48 10.16
CA PHE A 190 5.30 15.52 10.59
C PHE A 190 6.37 15.45 9.48
N ILE A 191 7.61 15.74 9.86
CA ILE A 191 8.78 15.79 8.97
C ILE A 191 8.94 14.42 8.29
N PRO A 192 9.50 14.34 7.06
CA PRO A 192 9.56 13.08 6.32
C PRO A 192 9.94 11.91 7.23
N PRO A 193 9.19 10.79 7.15
CA PRO A 193 9.24 9.77 8.18
C PRO A 193 10.67 9.29 8.42
N LEU A 194 11.07 9.26 9.69
CA LEU A 194 12.30 8.60 10.09
C LEU A 194 12.08 7.10 10.03
N TYR A 195 12.64 6.46 9.00
CA TYR A 195 12.50 5.02 8.83
C TYR A 195 13.29 4.25 9.89
N LEU A 196 12.60 3.39 10.63
CA LEU A 196 13.18 2.49 11.61
C LEU A 196 13.56 1.17 10.94
N GLY A 197 14.78 1.11 10.42
CA GLY A 197 15.35 -0.06 9.75
C GLY A 197 16.41 -0.82 10.55
N CYS A 198 17.28 -1.53 9.84
CA CYS A 198 18.44 -2.24 10.40
C CYS A 198 19.36 -1.31 11.22
N PHE A 199 20.13 -1.87 12.15
CA PHE A 199 21.11 -1.09 12.89
C PHE A 199 22.20 -0.54 11.97
N TRP A 200 22.70 0.65 12.28
CA TRP A 200 23.98 1.12 11.76
C TRP A 200 25.09 0.16 12.17
N GLU A 201 26.10 -0.01 11.34
CA GLU A 201 27.16 -0.98 11.59
C GLU A 201 27.84 -0.76 12.95
N ASP A 202 28.17 0.50 13.29
CA ASP A 202 28.78 0.85 14.57
C ASP A 202 27.90 0.50 15.78
N ASP A 203 26.59 0.70 15.65
CA ASP A 203 25.63 0.40 16.71
C ASP A 203 25.44 -1.12 16.87
N ALA A 204 25.39 -1.86 15.76
CA ALA A 204 25.32 -3.32 15.78
C ALA A 204 26.60 -3.93 16.39
N ARG A 205 27.77 -3.44 15.99
CA ARG A 205 29.07 -3.85 16.55
C ARG A 205 29.16 -3.53 18.04
N ALA A 206 28.75 -2.33 18.45
CA ALA A 206 28.74 -1.93 19.86
C ALA A 206 27.84 -2.84 20.70
N LEU A 207 26.67 -3.23 20.17
CA LEU A 207 25.77 -4.17 20.82
C LEU A 207 26.42 -5.55 20.96
N ILE A 208 26.94 -6.12 19.86
CA ILE A 208 27.56 -7.46 19.85
C ILE A 208 28.74 -7.57 20.83
N ARG A 209 29.59 -6.52 20.91
CA ARG A 209 30.75 -6.47 21.81
C ARG A 209 30.40 -6.65 23.29
N GLN A 210 29.16 -6.36 23.71
CA GLN A 210 28.73 -6.57 25.09
C GLN A 210 28.78 -8.05 25.50
N GLY A 211 28.58 -8.96 24.55
CA GLY A 211 28.68 -10.40 24.77
C GLY A 211 30.10 -10.94 24.86
N GLN A 212 31.12 -10.09 24.69
CA GLN A 212 32.55 -10.47 24.71
C GLN A 212 32.92 -11.55 23.66
N PHE A 213 32.18 -11.61 22.55
CA PHE A 213 32.49 -12.48 21.42
C PHE A 213 33.74 -11.99 20.67
N ASP A 214 34.45 -12.91 20.01
CA ASP A 214 35.57 -12.56 19.16
C ASP A 214 35.12 -11.85 17.85
N GLU A 215 36.07 -11.19 17.17
CA GLU A 215 35.77 -10.44 15.94
C GLU A 215 35.26 -11.33 14.79
N PRO A 216 35.79 -12.56 14.57
CA PRO A 216 35.22 -13.48 13.59
C PRO A 216 33.75 -13.80 13.85
N ALA A 217 33.38 -14.15 15.09
CA ALA A 217 31.99 -14.39 15.44
C ALA A 217 31.16 -13.12 15.20
N ALA A 218 31.61 -11.97 15.69
CA ALA A 218 30.90 -10.71 15.51
C ALA A 218 30.64 -10.36 14.03
N ALA A 219 31.64 -10.56 13.16
CA ALA A 219 31.50 -10.36 11.73
C ALA A 219 30.47 -11.32 11.11
N GLU A 220 30.47 -12.59 11.51
CA GLU A 220 29.49 -13.56 11.04
C GLU A 220 28.06 -13.24 11.53
N ILE A 221 27.88 -12.80 12.78
CA ILE A 221 26.57 -12.34 13.28
C ILE A 221 26.04 -11.20 12.40
N LEU A 222 26.88 -10.19 12.13
CA LEU A 222 26.49 -9.04 11.31
C LEU A 222 26.09 -9.47 9.90
N GLN A 223 26.88 -10.36 9.29
CA GLN A 223 26.65 -10.87 7.94
C GLN A 223 25.35 -11.68 7.87
N ARG A 224 25.15 -12.67 8.76
CA ARG A 224 23.97 -13.56 8.74
C ARG A 224 22.67 -12.81 9.01
N THR A 225 22.70 -11.82 9.88
CA THR A 225 21.51 -11.09 10.32
C THR A 225 21.20 -9.85 9.49
N ASN A 226 22.13 -9.40 8.63
CA ASN A 226 22.08 -8.08 7.99
C ASN A 226 21.80 -6.95 8.99
N ARG A 227 22.35 -7.05 10.22
CA ARG A 227 22.13 -6.07 11.29
C ARG A 227 20.65 -5.89 11.70
N HIS A 228 19.80 -6.87 11.40
CA HIS A 228 18.39 -6.86 11.81
C HIS A 228 18.29 -6.92 13.35
N PRO A 229 17.65 -5.94 14.02
CA PRO A 229 17.70 -5.81 15.49
C PRO A 229 17.29 -7.06 16.27
N TYR A 230 16.18 -7.69 15.90
CA TYR A 230 15.68 -8.92 16.54
C TYR A 230 16.68 -10.08 16.41
N LEU A 231 17.24 -10.26 15.21
CA LEU A 231 18.07 -11.42 14.89
C LEU A 231 19.47 -11.27 15.46
N VAL A 232 20.03 -10.05 15.46
CA VAL A 232 21.29 -9.74 16.17
C VAL A 232 21.14 -10.10 17.64
N GLN A 233 20.07 -9.65 18.30
CA GLN A 233 19.85 -9.93 19.73
C GLN A 233 19.61 -11.42 20.01
N LEU A 234 18.82 -12.10 19.17
CA LEU A 234 18.55 -13.53 19.30
C LEU A 234 19.82 -14.36 19.22
N LEU A 235 20.60 -14.09 18.18
CA LEU A 235 21.81 -14.84 17.89
C LEU A 235 22.86 -14.58 18.97
N CYS A 236 23.06 -13.33 19.39
CA CYS A 236 23.96 -13.01 20.50
C CYS A 236 23.51 -13.67 21.81
N LYS A 237 22.21 -13.68 22.13
CA LYS A 237 21.73 -14.33 23.36
C LYS A 237 22.04 -15.83 23.34
N ARG A 238 21.68 -16.52 22.25
CA ARG A 238 21.89 -17.96 22.14
C ARG A 238 23.38 -18.31 22.10
N LEU A 239 24.20 -17.52 21.41
CA LEU A 239 25.65 -17.68 21.40
C LEU A 239 26.25 -17.52 22.79
N PHE A 240 25.77 -16.56 23.57
CA PHE A 240 26.22 -16.39 24.96
C PHE A 240 25.85 -17.58 25.85
N GLU A 241 24.71 -18.23 25.58
CA GLU A 241 24.23 -19.39 26.33
C GLU A 241 24.91 -20.70 25.91
N SER A 242 25.15 -20.91 24.61
CA SER A 242 25.70 -22.17 24.07
C SER A 242 27.23 -22.18 23.93
N GLY A 243 27.84 -21.02 23.67
CA GLY A 243 29.26 -20.88 23.33
C GLY A 243 29.65 -21.34 21.91
N ASP A 244 28.70 -21.85 21.11
CA ASP A 244 28.95 -22.33 19.74
C ASP A 244 28.06 -21.62 18.73
N LEU A 245 28.68 -20.86 17.83
CA LEU A 245 28.02 -20.03 16.83
C LEU A 245 27.36 -20.88 15.73
N GLU A 246 28.00 -21.95 15.28
CA GLU A 246 27.50 -22.74 14.16
C GLU A 246 26.21 -23.46 14.55
N THR A 247 26.18 -24.11 15.71
CA THR A 247 24.97 -24.73 16.27
C THR A 247 23.85 -23.70 16.44
N VAL A 248 24.16 -22.50 16.97
CA VAL A 248 23.15 -21.45 17.16
C VAL A 248 22.55 -20.96 15.85
N ILE A 249 23.37 -20.80 14.81
CA ILE A 249 22.88 -20.43 13.47
C ILE A 249 21.94 -21.51 12.93
N GLN A 250 22.27 -22.79 13.11
CA GLN A 250 21.41 -23.89 12.68
C GLN A 250 20.09 -23.91 13.46
N ASP A 251 20.13 -23.75 14.78
CA ASP A 251 18.95 -23.74 15.64
C ASP A 251 18.00 -22.59 15.29
N ILE A 252 18.52 -21.37 15.11
CA ILE A 252 17.71 -20.21 14.74
C ILE A 252 17.10 -20.37 13.35
N SER A 253 17.81 -21.02 12.41
CA SER A 253 17.30 -21.26 11.04
C SER A 253 16.09 -22.20 11.02
N ASN A 254 15.96 -23.06 12.02
CA ASN A 254 14.87 -24.03 12.15
C ASN A 254 13.85 -23.64 13.23
N ASP A 255 13.94 -22.42 13.76
CA ASP A 255 13.11 -21.97 14.87
C ASP A 255 11.71 -21.55 14.40
N ASP A 256 10.67 -22.12 15.02
CA ASP A 256 9.27 -21.83 14.70
C ASP A 256 8.88 -20.39 15.03
N MET A 257 9.43 -19.78 16.08
CA MET A 257 9.16 -18.37 16.40
C MET A 257 9.77 -17.45 15.37
N VAL A 258 10.97 -17.76 14.88
CA VAL A 258 11.63 -17.01 13.79
C VAL A 258 10.86 -17.17 12.48
N SER A 259 10.34 -18.36 12.22
CA SER A 259 9.51 -18.66 11.04
C SER A 259 8.18 -17.89 11.09
N HIS A 260 7.49 -17.90 12.23
CA HIS A 260 6.27 -17.12 12.45
C HIS A 260 6.54 -15.62 12.37
N PHE A 261 7.69 -15.16 12.87
CA PHE A 261 8.14 -13.78 12.73
C PHE A 261 8.19 -13.36 11.26
N PHE A 262 8.87 -14.13 10.40
CA PHE A 262 8.97 -13.82 8.98
C PHE A 262 7.62 -13.93 8.26
N ALA A 263 6.79 -14.93 8.61
CA ALA A 263 5.46 -15.10 8.02
C ALA A 263 4.59 -13.86 8.24
N VAL A 264 4.52 -13.36 9.48
CA VAL A 264 3.74 -12.18 9.81
C VAL A 264 4.21 -10.97 9.02
N ASP A 265 5.52 -10.68 8.99
CA ASP A 265 6.02 -9.52 8.27
C ASP A 265 5.88 -9.67 6.74
N PHE A 266 6.03 -10.89 6.20
CA PHE A 266 5.85 -11.18 4.78
C PHE A 266 4.39 -10.97 4.34
N ASP A 267 3.41 -11.33 5.18
CA ASP A 267 1.99 -11.12 4.88
C ASP A 267 1.65 -9.64 4.65
N TYR A 268 2.33 -8.74 5.36
CA TYR A 268 2.16 -7.29 5.24
C TYR A 268 2.81 -6.66 4.00
N LEU A 269 3.66 -7.40 3.28
CA LEU A 269 4.25 -6.91 2.04
C LEU A 269 3.18 -6.85 0.95
N ASP A 270 3.26 -5.81 0.12
CA ASP A 270 2.38 -5.71 -1.04
C ASP A 270 2.78 -6.71 -2.14
N ASN A 271 1.94 -6.83 -3.17
CA ASN A 271 2.18 -7.78 -4.26
C ASN A 271 3.46 -7.47 -5.06
N ASN A 272 3.84 -6.20 -5.18
CA ASN A 272 5.07 -5.80 -5.88
C ASN A 272 6.30 -6.19 -5.05
N GLU A 273 6.27 -5.93 -3.75
CA GLU A 273 7.32 -6.31 -2.79
C GLU A 273 7.50 -7.83 -2.77
N LYS A 274 6.40 -8.61 -2.69
CA LYS A 274 6.43 -10.08 -2.76
C LYS A 274 6.98 -10.60 -4.08
N LEU A 275 6.60 -9.98 -5.21
CA LEU A 275 7.10 -10.35 -6.54
C LEU A 275 8.59 -10.06 -6.69
N ILE A 276 9.08 -8.93 -6.18
CA ILE A 276 10.51 -8.60 -6.15
C ILE A 276 11.26 -9.66 -5.34
N ILE A 277 10.83 -9.97 -4.13
CA ILE A 277 11.45 -11.00 -3.28
C ILE A 277 11.52 -12.34 -4.02
N TRP A 278 10.45 -12.74 -4.68
CA TRP A 278 10.40 -13.97 -5.45
C TRP A 278 11.49 -14.02 -6.55
N PHE A 279 11.62 -12.96 -7.36
CA PHE A 279 12.65 -12.91 -8.41
C PHE A 279 14.08 -12.87 -7.84
N VAL A 280 14.31 -12.12 -6.75
CA VAL A 280 15.61 -12.08 -6.08
C VAL A 280 15.95 -13.45 -5.45
N LEU A 281 14.96 -14.20 -4.96
CA LEU A 281 15.16 -15.54 -4.40
C LEU A 281 15.57 -16.57 -5.47
N GLU A 282 14.97 -16.47 -6.67
CA GLU A 282 15.27 -17.35 -7.80
C GLU A 282 16.60 -17.02 -8.48
N GLN A 283 17.04 -15.76 -8.41
CA GLN A 283 18.23 -15.28 -9.09
C GLN A 283 19.21 -14.70 -8.08
N ALA A 284 20.28 -15.45 -7.79
CA ALA A 284 21.28 -15.06 -6.79
C ALA A 284 21.84 -13.64 -7.00
N HIS A 285 21.84 -13.14 -8.24
CA HIS A 285 22.15 -11.76 -8.56
C HIS A 285 21.17 -11.25 -9.63
N ILE A 286 20.38 -10.23 -9.29
CA ILE A 286 19.49 -9.54 -10.22
C ILE A 286 19.70 -8.04 -10.09
N THR A 287 19.76 -7.33 -11.22
CA THR A 287 19.90 -5.87 -11.23
C THR A 287 18.55 -5.19 -11.09
N SER A 288 18.53 -3.90 -10.71
CA SER A 288 17.27 -3.14 -10.66
C SER A 288 16.60 -3.04 -12.04
N GLY A 289 17.40 -2.98 -13.12
CA GLY A 289 16.89 -2.97 -14.49
C GLY A 289 16.25 -4.31 -14.89
N GLU A 290 16.89 -5.43 -14.54
CA GLU A 290 16.33 -6.76 -14.75
C GLU A 290 15.08 -7.00 -13.91
N LEU A 291 15.04 -6.51 -12.67
CA LEU A 291 13.83 -6.54 -11.84
C LEU A 291 12.73 -5.72 -12.48
N ALA A 292 12.99 -4.50 -12.94
CA ALA A 292 11.99 -3.68 -13.63
C ALA A 292 11.41 -4.41 -14.85
N HIS A 293 12.28 -5.03 -15.64
CA HIS A 293 11.88 -5.79 -16.82
C HIS A 293 11.07 -7.04 -16.47
N LYS A 294 11.52 -7.84 -15.49
CA LYS A 294 10.92 -9.12 -15.11
C LYS A 294 9.63 -8.98 -14.33
N THR A 295 9.53 -7.96 -13.48
CA THR A 295 8.35 -7.67 -12.66
C THR A 295 7.33 -6.80 -13.38
N ALA A 296 7.73 -6.13 -14.48
CA ALA A 296 6.98 -5.07 -15.14
C ALA A 296 6.64 -3.86 -14.23
N ILE A 297 7.29 -3.75 -13.06
CA ILE A 297 7.11 -2.63 -12.14
C ILE A 297 7.83 -1.39 -12.69
N GLN A 298 7.13 -0.26 -12.74
CA GLN A 298 7.73 1.02 -13.13
C GLN A 298 8.93 1.38 -12.26
N GLN A 299 9.96 1.99 -12.85
CA GLN A 299 11.23 2.25 -12.19
C GLN A 299 11.10 3.06 -10.88
N GLU A 300 10.17 4.02 -10.81
CA GLU A 300 9.92 4.80 -9.59
C GLU A 300 9.27 3.96 -8.48
N ASN A 301 8.27 3.15 -8.81
CA ASN A 301 7.60 2.26 -7.87
C ASN A 301 8.50 1.10 -7.43
N LEU A 302 9.34 0.62 -8.34
CA LEU A 302 10.40 -0.35 -8.04
C LEU A 302 11.41 0.28 -7.09
N ALA A 303 11.85 1.52 -7.33
CA ALA A 303 12.75 2.22 -6.42
C ALA A 303 12.13 2.40 -5.02
N LYS A 304 10.84 2.75 -4.92
CA LYS A 304 10.11 2.84 -3.63
C LYS A 304 10.03 1.49 -2.92
N SER A 305 9.70 0.42 -3.66
CA SER A 305 9.58 -0.95 -3.12
C SER A 305 10.95 -1.51 -2.70
N LEU A 306 11.98 -1.29 -3.51
CA LEU A 306 13.37 -1.65 -3.16
C LEU A 306 13.86 -0.87 -1.96
N HIS A 307 13.62 0.45 -1.92
CA HIS A 307 13.96 1.26 -0.76
C HIS A 307 13.28 0.72 0.50
N SER A 308 11.97 0.44 0.44
CA SER A 308 11.20 -0.20 1.51
C SER A 308 11.87 -1.51 1.97
N LEU A 309 12.04 -2.47 1.06
CA LEU A 309 12.59 -3.80 1.37
C LEU A 309 14.03 -3.76 1.90
N ILE A 310 14.84 -2.80 1.43
CA ILE A 310 16.21 -2.58 1.93
C ILE A 310 16.17 -1.99 3.34
N GLN A 311 15.30 -0.99 3.60
CA GLN A 311 15.14 -0.44 4.94
C GLN A 311 14.64 -1.50 5.93
N LEU A 312 13.77 -2.41 5.47
CA LEU A 312 13.29 -3.55 6.26
C LEU A 312 14.36 -4.62 6.51
N GLY A 313 15.50 -4.55 5.81
CA GLY A 313 16.59 -5.52 5.96
C GLY A 313 16.37 -6.83 5.22
N TYR A 314 15.32 -6.92 4.38
CA TYR A 314 15.06 -8.09 3.53
C TYR A 314 15.97 -8.13 2.32
N LEU A 315 16.21 -6.97 1.70
CA LEU A 315 17.08 -6.84 0.54
C LEU A 315 18.33 -6.02 0.82
N CYS A 316 19.38 -6.28 0.06
CA CYS A 316 20.61 -5.51 0.01
C CYS A 316 20.87 -5.05 -1.42
N SER A 317 21.55 -3.91 -1.57
CA SER A 317 22.10 -3.46 -2.84
C SER A 317 23.62 -3.49 -2.73
N ASP A 318 24.28 -4.30 -3.56
CA ASP A 318 25.73 -4.33 -3.74
C ASP A 318 26.05 -3.78 -5.15
N GLY A 319 26.33 -2.47 -5.22
CA GLY A 319 26.36 -1.75 -6.49
C GLY A 319 25.00 -1.82 -7.20
N GLU A 320 24.98 -2.36 -8.41
CA GLU A 320 23.75 -2.55 -9.21
C GLU A 320 22.99 -3.85 -8.87
N ARG A 321 23.58 -4.74 -8.07
CA ARG A 321 23.00 -6.06 -7.77
C ARG A 321 22.16 -6.02 -6.52
N ILE A 322 21.00 -6.68 -6.59
CA ILE A 322 20.05 -6.81 -5.49
C ILE A 322 20.04 -8.26 -5.02
N CYS A 323 20.12 -8.44 -3.70
CA CYS A 323 20.26 -9.73 -3.02
C CYS A 323 19.30 -9.83 -1.85
N ILE A 324 18.91 -11.05 -1.46
CA ILE A 324 18.35 -11.28 -0.13
C ILE A 324 19.46 -10.99 0.88
N ALA A 325 19.22 -10.08 1.80
CA ALA A 325 20.26 -9.63 2.71
C ALA A 325 20.43 -10.52 3.94
N ASN A 326 19.34 -11.14 4.38
CA ASN A 326 19.28 -11.87 5.63
C ASN A 326 19.28 -13.39 5.39
N TYR A 327 20.28 -14.09 5.96
CA TYR A 327 20.45 -15.53 5.79
C TYR A 327 19.26 -16.34 6.34
N PHE A 328 18.74 -15.97 7.50
CA PHE A 328 17.60 -16.67 8.12
C PHE A 328 16.32 -16.49 7.32
N PHE A 329 16.10 -15.28 6.80
CA PHE A 329 14.97 -14.97 5.92
C PHE A 329 15.06 -15.74 4.60
N GLU A 330 16.25 -15.81 3.98
CA GLU A 330 16.45 -16.59 2.77
C GLU A 330 16.18 -18.09 3.00
N LYS A 331 16.71 -18.66 4.09
CA LYS A 331 16.45 -20.06 4.49
C LYS A 331 14.96 -20.34 4.66
N TRP A 332 14.26 -19.46 5.35
CA TRP A 332 12.82 -19.56 5.56
C TRP A 332 12.04 -19.46 4.24
N LEU A 333 12.34 -18.47 3.39
CA LEU A 333 11.72 -18.30 2.07
C LEU A 333 11.90 -19.55 1.20
N ARG A 334 13.09 -20.15 1.19
CA ARG A 334 13.36 -21.38 0.42
C ARG A 334 12.56 -22.57 0.92
N ARG A 335 12.35 -22.67 2.24
CA ARG A 335 11.57 -23.76 2.87
C ARG A 335 10.08 -23.63 2.60
N GLU A 336 9.53 -22.42 2.71
CA GLU A 336 8.09 -22.16 2.58
C GLU A 336 7.66 -21.75 1.15
N LYS A 337 8.59 -21.76 0.19
CA LYS A 337 8.41 -21.21 -1.17
C LYS A 337 7.13 -21.68 -1.85
N GLU A 338 6.82 -22.98 -1.75
CA GLU A 338 5.66 -23.57 -2.45
C GLU A 338 4.32 -23.04 -1.93
N GLU A 339 4.20 -22.83 -0.62
CA GLU A 339 3.01 -22.26 0.02
C GLU A 339 2.92 -20.75 -0.18
N LEU A 340 4.03 -20.02 0.07
CA LEU A 340 4.07 -18.56 -0.02
C LEU A 340 3.78 -18.04 -1.43
N PHE A 341 4.19 -18.78 -2.45
CA PHE A 341 4.07 -18.40 -3.85
C PHE A 341 3.18 -19.37 -4.65
N LYS A 342 2.19 -19.98 -3.99
CA LYS A 342 1.27 -20.94 -4.61
C LYS A 342 0.42 -20.34 -5.74
N ASP A 343 0.20 -19.04 -5.72
CA ASP A 343 -0.58 -18.34 -6.73
C ASP A 343 0.05 -18.42 -8.12
N SER A 344 -0.80 -18.54 -9.14
CA SER A 344 -0.39 -18.70 -10.55
C SER A 344 0.50 -17.56 -11.05
N VAL A 345 0.46 -16.38 -10.41
CA VAL A 345 1.29 -15.22 -10.75
C VAL A 345 2.78 -15.54 -10.61
N TYR A 346 3.18 -16.24 -9.55
CA TYR A 346 4.58 -16.57 -9.29
C TYR A 346 5.03 -17.81 -10.08
N ARG A 347 4.12 -18.77 -10.30
CA ARG A 347 4.40 -19.96 -11.15
C ARG A 347 4.55 -19.60 -12.62
N ASN A 348 3.77 -18.63 -13.13
CA ASN A 348 3.92 -18.13 -14.49
C ASN A 348 5.18 -17.26 -14.65
N ALA A 349 5.65 -16.63 -13.58
CA ALA A 349 6.94 -15.94 -13.54
C ALA A 349 8.14 -16.91 -13.47
N ALA A 350 7.94 -18.15 -12.96
CA ALA A 350 8.94 -19.23 -12.80
C ALA A 350 9.36 -19.93 -14.09
N VAL A 351 8.68 -19.68 -15.21
CA VAL A 351 9.08 -20.26 -16.49
C VAL A 351 10.32 -19.51 -16.98
N PRO A 352 11.51 -20.15 -17.08
CA PRO A 352 12.63 -19.52 -17.76
C PRO A 352 12.16 -19.17 -19.16
N ALA A 353 12.52 -18.01 -19.67
CA ALA A 353 12.25 -17.60 -21.05
C ALA A 353 12.88 -18.61 -22.04
N ARG A 354 12.26 -19.77 -22.22
CA ARG A 354 12.48 -20.66 -23.35
C ARG A 354 11.82 -19.97 -24.52
N GLY A 355 12.63 -19.23 -25.27
CA GLY A 355 12.33 -18.77 -26.62
C GLY A 355 10.87 -18.38 -26.81
N LEU A 356 10.41 -17.33 -26.13
CA LEU A 356 9.29 -16.58 -26.66
C LEU A 356 9.84 -15.93 -27.93
N ASN A 357 9.52 -16.55 -29.07
CA ASN A 357 9.63 -15.90 -30.36
C ASN A 357 9.03 -14.50 -30.21
N LEU A 358 9.83 -13.49 -30.51
CA LEU A 358 9.37 -12.11 -30.69
C LEU A 358 8.11 -12.15 -31.58
N PRO A 359 7.01 -11.45 -31.23
CA PRO A 359 5.84 -11.45 -32.08
C PRO A 359 6.19 -10.82 -33.43
N SER A 360 6.07 -11.62 -34.50
CA SER A 360 6.21 -11.21 -35.89
C SER A 360 5.16 -10.16 -36.26
N PRO A 361 5.42 -9.27 -37.24
CA PRO A 361 4.47 -8.29 -37.76
C PRO A 361 3.20 -8.85 -38.45
N ASP A 362 2.90 -10.16 -38.34
CA ASP A 362 1.78 -10.83 -39.01
C ASP A 362 0.45 -10.85 -38.21
N LEU A 363 0.43 -10.37 -36.96
CA LEU A 363 -0.75 -10.48 -36.09
C LEU A 363 -1.95 -9.62 -36.54
N GLU A 364 -1.72 -8.48 -37.20
CA GLU A 364 -2.80 -7.63 -37.76
C GLU A 364 -3.60 -8.34 -38.87
N GLN A 365 -2.97 -9.25 -39.60
CA GLN A 365 -3.63 -9.99 -40.68
C GLN A 365 -4.71 -10.94 -40.17
N ASN A 366 -4.67 -11.31 -38.89
CA ASN A 366 -5.66 -12.20 -38.25
C ASN A 366 -6.91 -11.45 -37.78
N THR A 367 -6.90 -10.10 -37.81
CA THR A 367 -8.04 -9.24 -37.44
C THR A 367 -8.76 -8.60 -38.63
N LEU A 368 -8.44 -9.02 -39.87
CA LEU A 368 -9.07 -8.48 -41.08
C LEU A 368 -10.49 -9.05 -41.30
N PRO A 369 -11.39 -8.29 -41.96
CA PRO A 369 -12.68 -8.81 -42.42
C PRO A 369 -12.56 -10.13 -43.17
N GLY A 370 -13.43 -11.09 -42.84
CA GLY A 370 -13.43 -12.45 -43.39
C GLY A 370 -12.50 -13.44 -42.66
N LYS A 371 -11.65 -12.98 -41.73
CA LYS A 371 -10.83 -13.86 -40.87
C LYS A 371 -11.63 -14.40 -39.69
N MET A 372 -11.14 -15.51 -39.15
CA MET A 372 -11.72 -16.19 -37.99
C MET A 372 -10.92 -15.88 -36.73
N MET A 373 -11.62 -15.49 -35.68
CA MET A 373 -11.09 -15.41 -34.31
C MET A 373 -11.80 -16.48 -33.48
N SER A 374 -11.14 -17.60 -33.18
CA SER A 374 -11.81 -18.80 -32.66
C SER A 374 -12.94 -19.24 -33.61
N HIS A 375 -14.19 -19.14 -33.19
CA HIS A 375 -15.39 -19.45 -33.98
C HIS A 375 -16.21 -18.19 -34.33
N TYR A 376 -15.57 -17.01 -34.32
CA TYR A 376 -16.18 -15.75 -34.69
C TYR A 376 -15.61 -15.27 -36.02
N GLN A 377 -16.47 -15.08 -37.01
CA GLN A 377 -16.09 -14.50 -38.30
C GLN A 377 -16.14 -12.98 -38.21
N ILE A 378 -15.00 -12.30 -38.38
CA ILE A 378 -14.94 -10.83 -38.39
C ILE A 378 -15.62 -10.32 -39.66
N LEU A 379 -16.61 -9.43 -39.52
CA LEU A 379 -17.37 -8.86 -40.63
C LEU A 379 -16.86 -7.48 -41.01
N GLU A 380 -16.74 -6.57 -40.03
CA GLU A 380 -16.30 -5.19 -40.23
C GLU A 380 -15.72 -4.61 -38.93
N GLU A 381 -14.86 -3.60 -39.06
CA GLU A 381 -14.39 -2.79 -37.92
C GLU A 381 -15.45 -1.75 -37.56
N LEU A 382 -15.87 -1.73 -36.29
CA LEU A 382 -16.87 -0.78 -35.76
C LEU A 382 -16.20 0.48 -35.21
N GLY A 383 -14.99 0.34 -34.66
CA GLY A 383 -14.25 1.46 -34.12
C GLY A 383 -12.89 1.05 -33.54
N ARG A 384 -11.98 2.01 -33.51
CA ARG A 384 -10.61 1.84 -33.00
C ARG A 384 -10.28 2.96 -32.04
N GLY A 385 -9.84 2.59 -30.84
CA GLY A 385 -9.42 3.52 -29.78
C GLY A 385 -8.03 3.17 -29.25
N GLY A 386 -7.55 3.94 -28.28
CA GLY A 386 -6.24 3.71 -27.66
C GLY A 386 -6.10 2.35 -26.97
N MET A 387 -7.21 1.73 -26.60
CA MET A 387 -7.25 0.46 -25.87
C MET A 387 -7.32 -0.77 -26.80
N GLY A 388 -7.63 -0.56 -28.08
CA GLY A 388 -7.81 -1.64 -29.05
C GLY A 388 -8.94 -1.39 -30.03
N THR A 389 -9.32 -2.46 -30.73
CA THR A 389 -10.24 -2.40 -31.88
C THR A 389 -11.48 -3.24 -31.60
N VAL A 390 -12.65 -2.68 -31.91
CA VAL A 390 -13.96 -3.34 -31.82
C VAL A 390 -14.41 -3.70 -33.22
N PHE A 391 -14.78 -4.96 -33.40
CA PHE A 391 -15.27 -5.51 -34.65
C PHE A 391 -16.71 -5.99 -34.49
N LYS A 392 -17.47 -5.92 -35.56
CA LYS A 392 -18.69 -6.70 -35.71
C LYS A 392 -18.29 -8.07 -36.19
N ALA A 393 -18.78 -9.11 -35.52
CA ALA A 393 -18.49 -10.48 -35.89
C ALA A 393 -19.77 -11.31 -35.92
N ARG A 394 -19.73 -12.42 -36.66
CA ARG A 394 -20.76 -13.46 -36.63
C ARG A 394 -20.24 -14.65 -35.83
N ASP A 395 -20.95 -14.98 -34.76
CA ASP A 395 -20.81 -16.27 -34.09
C ASP A 395 -21.38 -17.34 -35.01
N ILE A 396 -20.51 -18.19 -35.57
CA ILE A 396 -20.95 -19.24 -36.51
C ILE A 396 -21.54 -20.46 -35.79
N ARG A 397 -21.41 -20.57 -34.47
CA ARG A 397 -21.99 -21.67 -33.69
C ARG A 397 -23.42 -21.36 -33.26
N LEU A 398 -23.66 -20.13 -32.81
CA LEU A 398 -24.98 -19.67 -32.35
C LEU A 398 -25.72 -18.83 -33.41
N GLU A 399 -25.10 -18.63 -34.58
CA GLU A 399 -25.64 -17.88 -35.72
C GLU A 399 -26.13 -16.46 -35.40
N ARG A 400 -25.45 -15.78 -34.47
CA ARG A 400 -25.80 -14.42 -34.03
C ARG A 400 -24.71 -13.40 -34.32
N THR A 401 -25.11 -12.14 -34.42
CA THR A 401 -24.18 -11.00 -34.54
C THR A 401 -23.71 -10.59 -33.15
N VAL A 402 -22.40 -10.36 -33.01
CA VAL A 402 -21.74 -9.96 -31.75
C VAL A 402 -20.75 -8.83 -32.00
N ALA A 403 -20.44 -8.08 -30.94
CA ALA A 403 -19.31 -7.17 -30.93
C ALA A 403 -18.09 -7.89 -30.33
N LEU A 404 -16.94 -7.84 -31.01
CA LEU A 404 -15.70 -8.48 -30.61
C LEU A 404 -14.64 -7.40 -30.39
N LYS A 405 -14.21 -7.22 -29.15
CA LYS A 405 -13.18 -6.25 -28.78
C LYS A 405 -11.85 -6.94 -28.56
N THR A 406 -10.82 -6.47 -29.24
CA THR A 406 -9.42 -6.92 -29.10
C THR A 406 -8.60 -5.83 -28.42
N LEU A 407 -7.54 -6.21 -27.71
CA LEU A 407 -6.53 -5.26 -27.22
C LEU A 407 -5.64 -4.75 -28.36
N SER A 408 -5.17 -3.51 -28.27
CA SER A 408 -4.20 -2.98 -29.24
C SER A 408 -2.87 -3.75 -29.16
N PHE A 409 -2.18 -3.90 -30.29
CA PHE A 409 -0.92 -4.66 -30.39
C PHE A 409 0.20 -4.13 -29.49
N GLU A 410 0.21 -2.82 -29.23
CA GLU A 410 1.14 -2.18 -28.29
C GLU A 410 0.90 -2.68 -26.86
N MET A 411 -0.36 -2.82 -26.46
CA MET A 411 -0.77 -3.28 -25.13
C MET A 411 -0.67 -4.80 -24.95
N LEU A 412 -0.69 -5.57 -26.04
CA LEU A 412 -0.45 -7.03 -26.01
C LEU A 412 0.95 -7.40 -25.51
N ARG A 413 1.92 -6.50 -25.63
CA ARG A 413 3.31 -6.71 -25.20
C ARG A 413 3.48 -6.61 -23.68
N GLU A 414 2.53 -6.01 -22.98
CA GLU A 414 2.57 -5.84 -21.54
C GLU A 414 1.67 -6.89 -20.86
N ALA A 415 2.29 -7.87 -20.19
CA ALA A 415 1.57 -8.95 -19.51
C ALA A 415 0.55 -8.45 -18.48
N GLU A 416 0.80 -7.28 -17.89
CA GLU A 416 -0.11 -6.60 -16.97
C GLU A 416 -1.42 -6.16 -17.64
N PHE A 417 -1.37 -5.58 -18.85
CA PHE A 417 -2.57 -5.18 -19.58
C PHE A 417 -3.40 -6.36 -20.02
N ARG A 418 -2.75 -7.44 -20.49
CA ARG A 418 -3.45 -8.69 -20.82
C ARG A 418 -4.14 -9.29 -19.60
N LYS A 419 -3.45 -9.38 -18.45
CA LYS A 419 -4.03 -9.92 -17.21
C LYS A 419 -5.22 -9.08 -16.71
N ARG A 420 -5.10 -7.75 -16.74
CA ARG A 420 -6.16 -6.83 -16.31
C ARG A 420 -7.36 -6.83 -17.25
N PHE A 421 -7.14 -6.91 -18.57
CA PHE A 421 -8.20 -7.04 -19.57
C PHE A 421 -9.10 -8.25 -19.28
N PHE A 422 -8.52 -9.42 -18.97
CA PHE A 422 -9.30 -10.58 -18.55
C PHE A 422 -9.98 -10.39 -17.19
N LEU A 423 -9.33 -9.74 -16.22
CA LEU A 423 -9.87 -9.53 -14.88
C LEU A 423 -11.09 -8.60 -14.89
N GLU A 424 -11.02 -7.49 -15.62
CA GLU A 424 -12.09 -6.51 -15.74
C GLU A 424 -13.27 -7.06 -16.55
N ALA A 425 -12.99 -7.76 -17.65
CA ALA A 425 -14.02 -8.45 -18.41
C ALA A 425 -14.73 -9.51 -17.56
N ARG A 426 -14.00 -10.27 -16.72
CA ARG A 426 -14.60 -11.24 -15.80
C ARG A 426 -15.47 -10.57 -14.74
N ALA A 427 -15.01 -9.45 -14.17
CA ALA A 427 -15.82 -8.69 -13.21
C ALA A 427 -17.13 -8.20 -13.87
N ALA A 428 -17.03 -7.59 -15.06
CA ALA A 428 -18.20 -7.10 -15.79
C ALA A 428 -19.11 -8.23 -16.30
N SER A 429 -18.60 -9.44 -16.54
CA SER A 429 -19.41 -10.59 -17.00
C SER A 429 -20.43 -11.09 -15.97
N ALA A 430 -20.26 -10.73 -14.69
CA ALA A 430 -21.23 -11.04 -13.65
C ALA A 430 -22.49 -10.15 -13.73
N LEU A 431 -22.44 -9.05 -14.49
CA LEU A 431 -23.54 -8.12 -14.64
C LEU A 431 -24.52 -8.60 -15.72
N ASN A 432 -25.79 -8.72 -15.34
CA ASN A 432 -26.89 -9.01 -16.26
C ASN A 432 -28.01 -7.99 -16.02
N HIS A 433 -28.08 -6.96 -16.86
CA HIS A 433 -29.02 -5.87 -16.71
C HIS A 433 -29.39 -5.29 -18.08
N PRO A 434 -30.66 -4.90 -18.34
CA PRO A 434 -31.08 -4.38 -19.65
C PRO A 434 -30.27 -3.16 -20.12
N ASN A 435 -29.79 -2.33 -19.18
CA ASN A 435 -29.01 -1.12 -19.45
C ASN A 435 -27.48 -1.33 -19.42
N ILE A 436 -27.00 -2.57 -19.43
CA ILE A 436 -25.57 -2.93 -19.50
C ILE A 436 -25.37 -3.89 -20.66
N ALA A 437 -24.35 -3.64 -21.50
CA ALA A 437 -24.01 -4.56 -22.58
C ALA A 437 -23.54 -5.90 -22.01
N THR A 438 -24.18 -6.99 -22.43
CA THR A 438 -23.86 -8.33 -21.89
C THR A 438 -22.55 -8.84 -22.48
N ILE A 439 -21.64 -9.33 -21.63
CA ILE A 439 -20.45 -10.07 -22.07
C ILE A 439 -20.82 -11.54 -22.22
N TYR A 440 -20.61 -12.09 -23.42
CA TYR A 440 -20.91 -13.49 -23.73
C TYR A 440 -19.71 -14.41 -23.50
N GLU A 441 -18.51 -13.97 -23.88
CA GLU A 441 -17.32 -14.80 -23.82
C GLU A 441 -16.07 -13.93 -23.68
N ILE A 442 -15.05 -14.50 -23.05
CA ILE A 442 -13.71 -13.92 -22.96
C ILE A 442 -12.73 -15.04 -23.28
N ASP A 443 -11.96 -14.89 -24.34
CA ASP A 443 -11.11 -15.97 -24.88
C ASP A 443 -9.88 -15.38 -25.58
N GLU A 444 -9.03 -16.25 -26.12
CA GLU A 444 -7.82 -15.88 -26.85
C GLU A 444 -7.61 -16.78 -28.06
N ALA A 445 -7.35 -16.17 -29.21
CA ALA A 445 -6.98 -16.90 -30.41
C ALA A 445 -5.79 -16.22 -31.10
N HIS A 446 -4.88 -17.03 -31.63
CA HIS A 446 -3.66 -16.55 -32.30
C HIS A 446 -2.79 -15.61 -31.44
N GLY A 447 -2.84 -15.76 -30.11
CA GLY A 447 -2.14 -14.88 -29.17
C GLY A 447 -2.81 -13.52 -28.92
N ILE A 448 -4.03 -13.32 -29.46
CA ILE A 448 -4.81 -12.09 -29.34
C ILE A 448 -5.98 -12.36 -28.38
N PRO A 449 -5.98 -11.77 -27.17
CA PRO A 449 -7.11 -11.79 -26.26
C PRO A 449 -8.27 -10.97 -26.84
N PHE A 450 -9.49 -11.48 -26.68
CA PHE A 450 -10.70 -10.80 -27.12
C PHE A 450 -11.87 -10.99 -26.14
N ILE A 451 -12.76 -10.00 -26.13
CA ILE A 451 -14.04 -10.04 -25.40
C ILE A 451 -15.15 -10.03 -26.43
N VAL A 452 -16.08 -10.98 -26.30
CA VAL A 452 -17.30 -11.05 -27.09
C VAL A 452 -18.44 -10.51 -26.26
N MET A 453 -19.15 -9.52 -26.80
CA MET A 453 -20.23 -8.84 -26.12
C MET A 453 -21.43 -8.61 -27.05
N GLU A 454 -22.54 -8.21 -26.45
CA GLU A 454 -23.76 -7.81 -27.15
C GLU A 454 -23.47 -6.78 -28.25
N PHE A 455 -23.92 -7.08 -29.47
CA PHE A 455 -23.90 -6.10 -30.55
C PHE A 455 -25.10 -5.17 -30.41
N ILE A 456 -24.84 -3.89 -30.13
CA ILE A 456 -25.88 -2.87 -29.98
C ILE A 456 -26.09 -2.18 -31.32
N ASP A 457 -27.23 -2.43 -31.92
CA ASP A 457 -27.60 -1.85 -33.21
C ASP A 457 -28.20 -0.46 -33.01
N GLY A 458 -27.34 0.56 -33.01
CA GLY A 458 -27.74 1.96 -32.92
C GLY A 458 -26.57 2.89 -32.60
N PRO A 459 -26.83 4.22 -32.53
CA PRO A 459 -25.79 5.22 -32.35
C PRO A 459 -25.29 5.26 -30.90
N THR A 460 -24.09 5.82 -30.70
CA THR A 460 -23.66 6.32 -29.40
C THR A 460 -24.50 7.51 -28.95
N LEU A 461 -24.57 7.81 -27.66
CA LEU A 461 -25.25 8.99 -27.13
C LEU A 461 -24.62 10.28 -27.69
N SER A 462 -23.30 10.27 -27.93
CA SER A 462 -22.55 11.34 -28.60
C SER A 462 -23.09 11.64 -30.01
N GLU A 463 -23.34 10.60 -30.81
CA GLU A 463 -23.91 10.71 -32.15
C GLU A 463 -25.39 11.06 -32.13
N TRP A 464 -26.15 10.47 -31.21
CA TRP A 464 -27.57 10.77 -31.01
C TRP A 464 -27.78 12.25 -30.66
N ASN A 465 -26.96 12.82 -29.77
CA ASN A 465 -27.02 14.22 -29.39
C ASN A 465 -26.68 15.17 -30.56
N ARG A 466 -25.89 14.70 -31.54
CA ARG A 466 -25.54 15.47 -32.74
C ARG A 466 -26.69 15.56 -33.77
N GLN A 467 -27.66 14.64 -33.70
CA GLN A 467 -28.75 14.51 -34.69
C GLN A 467 -29.92 15.49 -34.47
N GLY A 468 -30.01 16.20 -33.33
CA GLY A 468 -31.02 17.25 -33.11
C GLY A 468 -31.49 17.37 -31.66
N ALA A 469 -32.31 18.39 -31.39
CA ALA A 469 -32.71 18.80 -30.02
C ALA A 469 -33.71 17.82 -29.39
N ALA A 470 -33.20 16.77 -28.74
CA ALA A 470 -33.99 15.92 -27.87
C ALA A 470 -34.68 16.74 -26.76
N THR A 471 -35.93 16.40 -26.51
CA THR A 471 -36.73 17.03 -25.46
C THR A 471 -36.20 16.66 -24.08
N LEU A 472 -36.45 17.51 -23.08
CA LEU A 472 -36.05 17.21 -21.70
C LEU A 472 -36.60 15.86 -21.20
N PRO A 473 -37.85 15.46 -21.47
CA PRO A 473 -38.36 14.14 -21.13
C PRO A 473 -37.56 12.97 -21.72
N GLU A 474 -37.13 13.06 -22.98
CA GLU A 474 -36.32 12.02 -23.63
C GLU A 474 -34.94 11.89 -22.97
N LYS A 475 -34.31 13.03 -22.66
CA LYS A 475 -33.03 13.06 -21.95
C LYS A 475 -33.14 12.46 -20.55
N LEU A 476 -34.18 12.81 -19.79
CA LEU A 476 -34.43 12.27 -18.46
C LEU A 476 -34.72 10.76 -18.49
N ALA A 477 -35.44 10.28 -19.51
CA ALA A 477 -35.68 8.87 -19.71
C ALA A 477 -34.39 8.08 -19.95
N LEU A 478 -33.48 8.62 -20.77
CA LEU A 478 -32.14 8.03 -20.98
C LEU A 478 -31.28 8.10 -19.72
N ALA A 479 -31.25 9.24 -19.02
CA ALA A 479 -30.50 9.40 -17.78
C ALA A 479 -30.94 8.40 -16.71
N LEU A 480 -32.26 8.15 -16.58
CA LEU A 480 -32.79 7.15 -15.65
C LEU A 480 -32.37 5.73 -16.02
N GLN A 481 -32.34 5.40 -17.31
CA GLN A 481 -31.85 4.10 -17.78
C GLN A 481 -30.37 3.90 -17.48
N ILE A 482 -29.54 4.92 -17.72
CA ILE A 482 -28.11 4.90 -17.42
C ILE A 482 -27.89 4.75 -15.91
N ALA A 483 -28.62 5.52 -15.09
CA ALA A 483 -28.56 5.44 -13.63
C ALA A 483 -28.91 4.04 -13.10
N ARG A 484 -29.92 3.37 -13.68
CA ARG A 484 -30.26 1.97 -13.31
C ARG A 484 -29.14 0.99 -13.66
N GLY A 485 -28.49 1.18 -14.80
CA GLY A 485 -27.30 0.40 -15.16
C GLY A 485 -26.15 0.60 -14.16
N LEU A 486 -25.88 1.84 -13.78
CA LEU A 486 -24.86 2.17 -12.78
C LEU A 486 -25.19 1.59 -11.40
N ASP A 487 -26.44 1.72 -10.94
CA ASP A 487 -26.88 1.16 -9.65
C ASP A 487 -26.67 -0.37 -9.61
N CYS A 488 -27.04 -1.08 -10.69
CA CYS A 488 -26.77 -2.51 -10.81
C CYS A 488 -25.26 -2.83 -10.70
N ALA A 489 -24.40 -2.06 -11.36
CA ALA A 489 -22.96 -2.25 -11.26
C ALA A 489 -22.43 -1.97 -9.85
N HIS A 490 -22.86 -0.87 -9.23
CA HIS A 490 -22.43 -0.43 -7.90
C HIS A 490 -22.83 -1.42 -6.81
N GLN A 491 -24.05 -1.98 -6.88
CA GLN A 491 -24.49 -3.05 -5.97
C GLN A 491 -23.63 -4.32 -6.06
N ASN A 492 -22.98 -4.54 -7.20
CA ASN A 492 -22.04 -5.64 -7.42
C ASN A 492 -20.57 -5.23 -7.17
N ASN A 493 -20.33 -4.07 -6.54
CA ASN A 493 -19.00 -3.49 -6.28
C ASN A 493 -18.17 -3.24 -7.56
N ILE A 494 -18.83 -2.98 -8.69
CA ILE A 494 -18.20 -2.67 -9.97
C ILE A 494 -18.41 -1.20 -10.28
N ILE A 495 -17.32 -0.47 -10.52
CA ILE A 495 -17.32 0.96 -10.87
C ILE A 495 -16.94 1.09 -12.35
N HIS A 496 -17.70 1.87 -13.12
CA HIS A 496 -17.49 2.00 -14.56
C HIS A 496 -16.24 2.83 -14.91
N ARG A 497 -16.04 3.97 -14.23
CA ARG A 497 -14.89 4.89 -14.27
C ARG A 497 -14.64 5.66 -15.57
N ASP A 498 -15.34 5.33 -16.65
CA ASP A 498 -15.26 6.05 -17.94
C ASP A 498 -16.65 6.33 -18.51
N ILE A 499 -17.55 6.89 -17.69
CA ILE A 499 -18.87 7.30 -18.15
C ILE A 499 -18.73 8.55 -19.00
N LYS A 500 -19.09 8.43 -20.28
CA LYS A 500 -19.10 9.51 -21.28
C LYS A 500 -20.08 9.16 -22.40
N PRO A 501 -20.53 10.12 -23.22
CA PRO A 501 -21.52 9.86 -24.26
C PRO A 501 -21.08 8.83 -25.33
N ASP A 502 -19.77 8.63 -25.53
CA ASP A 502 -19.25 7.63 -26.48
C ASP A 502 -19.34 6.18 -25.95
N ASN A 503 -19.43 5.99 -24.61
CA ASN A 503 -19.56 4.68 -23.96
C ASN A 503 -21.01 4.34 -23.58
N ILE A 504 -21.96 5.06 -24.16
CA ILE A 504 -23.40 4.85 -23.96
C ILE A 504 -23.99 4.67 -25.35
N MET A 505 -24.52 3.49 -25.65
CA MET A 505 -25.18 3.21 -26.93
C MET A 505 -26.69 3.16 -26.74
N ILE A 506 -27.43 3.60 -27.76
CA ILE A 506 -28.89 3.55 -27.78
C ILE A 506 -29.29 2.57 -28.86
N ASP A 507 -29.95 1.48 -28.49
CA ASP A 507 -30.43 0.51 -29.48
C ASP A 507 -31.64 1.05 -30.28
N ARG A 508 -32.02 0.33 -31.35
CA ARG A 508 -33.20 0.70 -32.17
C ARG A 508 -34.51 0.79 -31.41
N SER A 509 -34.61 0.20 -30.21
CA SER A 509 -35.79 0.25 -29.35
C SER A 509 -35.77 1.45 -28.39
N GLY A 510 -34.71 2.26 -28.40
CA GLY A 510 -34.53 3.39 -27.50
C GLY A 510 -33.98 3.03 -26.13
N ILE A 511 -33.40 1.83 -25.96
CA ILE A 511 -32.81 1.39 -24.71
C ILE A 511 -31.35 1.84 -24.64
N ALA A 512 -31.00 2.58 -23.59
CA ALA A 512 -29.63 2.97 -23.32
C ALA A 512 -28.85 1.81 -22.70
N LYS A 513 -27.66 1.52 -23.24
CA LYS A 513 -26.77 0.46 -22.78
C LYS A 513 -25.38 1.04 -22.51
N LEU A 514 -24.91 0.81 -21.29
CA LEU A 514 -23.53 1.08 -20.89
C LEU A 514 -22.60 0.07 -21.55
N THR A 515 -21.56 0.56 -22.21
CA THR A 515 -20.50 -0.23 -22.85
C THR A 515 -19.14 0.10 -22.22
N ASP A 516 -18.16 -0.78 -22.40
CA ASP A 516 -16.77 -0.51 -21.99
C ASP A 516 -16.54 -0.31 -20.48
N PHE A 517 -17.12 -1.20 -19.66
CA PHE A 517 -16.81 -1.28 -18.24
C PHE A 517 -15.31 -1.47 -17.99
N GLY A 518 -14.74 -0.57 -17.19
CA GLY A 518 -13.50 -0.80 -16.45
C GLY A 518 -12.20 -0.69 -17.24
N LEU A 519 -12.20 -0.69 -18.57
CA LEU A 519 -10.95 -0.66 -19.34
C LEU A 519 -10.09 0.59 -19.05
N ALA A 520 -10.67 1.73 -18.67
CA ALA A 520 -9.93 2.97 -18.44
C ALA A 520 -8.96 3.00 -17.23
N LYS A 521 -9.00 2.01 -16.31
CA LYS A 521 -8.00 1.95 -15.21
C LYS A 521 -6.58 1.71 -15.76
N ILE A 522 -6.50 1.06 -16.92
CA ILE A 522 -5.27 0.73 -17.65
C ILE A 522 -4.39 1.96 -17.91
N LEU A 523 -4.95 3.12 -18.24
CA LEU A 523 -4.14 4.31 -18.59
C LEU A 523 -3.74 5.13 -17.36
N LYS A 524 -4.62 5.25 -16.35
CA LYS A 524 -4.39 6.20 -15.25
C LYS A 524 -3.37 5.76 -14.20
N GLU A 525 -3.10 4.47 -14.06
CA GLU A 525 -2.05 4.01 -13.12
C GLU A 525 -0.62 4.22 -13.66
N LYS A 526 -0.44 4.48 -14.96
CA LYS A 526 0.86 4.84 -15.55
C LYS A 526 0.96 6.29 -16.03
N ASP A 527 -0.14 6.93 -16.43
CA ASP A 527 -0.11 8.19 -17.15
C ASP A 527 -0.67 9.40 -16.37
N SER A 528 0.10 9.87 -15.38
CA SER A 528 0.06 11.29 -14.99
C SER A 528 0.81 12.19 -15.98
N LYS A 529 1.35 11.64 -17.08
CA LYS A 529 2.14 12.37 -18.10
C LYS A 529 1.63 12.28 -19.54
N LEU A 530 0.55 11.54 -19.84
CA LEU A 530 0.09 11.34 -21.23
C LEU A 530 -1.11 12.23 -21.60
N THR A 531 -1.05 13.51 -21.26
CA THR A 531 -1.74 14.58 -21.98
C THR A 531 -0.98 14.95 -23.26
N ARG A 532 -0.71 13.95 -24.12
CA ARG A 532 0.03 14.22 -25.36
C ARG A 532 -0.25 13.29 -26.53
N THR A 533 -1.52 13.02 -26.81
CA THR A 533 -2.03 12.77 -28.18
C THR A 533 -3.51 13.13 -28.25
N GLY A 534 -3.95 13.73 -29.36
CA GLY A 534 -5.13 14.58 -29.50
C GLY A 534 -6.53 13.96 -29.35
N SER A 535 -6.68 12.81 -28.68
CA SER A 535 -7.98 12.18 -28.38
C SER A 535 -8.44 12.35 -26.91
N THR A 536 -7.56 12.78 -26.00
CA THR A 536 -7.84 12.84 -24.54
C THR A 536 -8.56 14.11 -24.05
N MET A 537 -8.69 15.14 -24.90
CA MET A 537 -9.29 16.42 -24.47
C MET A 537 -10.79 16.31 -24.19
N GLY A 538 -11.50 15.37 -24.84
CA GLY A 538 -12.94 15.14 -24.66
C GLY A 538 -13.32 14.29 -23.44
N THR A 539 -12.46 13.33 -23.04
CA THR A 539 -12.75 12.46 -21.88
C THR A 539 -12.55 13.19 -20.55
N LEU A 540 -11.61 14.13 -20.47
CA LEU A 540 -11.40 14.98 -19.29
C LEU A 540 -12.67 15.73 -18.85
N ALA A 541 -13.54 16.09 -19.80
CA ALA A 541 -14.77 16.84 -19.52
C ALA A 541 -15.77 16.06 -18.65
N TYR A 542 -15.67 14.73 -18.60
CA TYR A 542 -16.59 13.86 -17.86
C TYR A 542 -15.94 13.25 -16.61
N MET A 543 -14.64 13.46 -16.39
CA MET A 543 -13.94 12.88 -15.23
C MET A 543 -14.24 13.65 -13.95
N SER A 544 -14.40 12.93 -12.85
CA SER A 544 -14.55 13.56 -11.54
C SER A 544 -13.23 14.22 -11.06
N PRO A 545 -13.29 15.19 -10.13
CA PRO A 545 -12.09 15.86 -9.62
C PRO A 545 -11.04 14.90 -9.08
N GLU A 546 -11.45 13.88 -8.33
CA GLU A 546 -10.58 12.82 -7.82
C GLU A 546 -9.95 11.99 -8.95
N GLN A 547 -10.70 11.73 -10.02
CA GLN A 547 -10.22 11.04 -11.20
C GLN A 547 -9.22 11.87 -12.03
N VAL A 548 -9.36 13.19 -12.06
CA VAL A 548 -8.41 14.11 -12.71
C VAL A 548 -7.16 14.29 -11.86
N ALA A 549 -7.30 14.29 -10.53
CA ALA A 549 -6.22 14.38 -9.57
C ALA A 549 -5.43 13.06 -9.41
N GLY A 550 -5.87 11.96 -10.04
CA GLY A 550 -5.23 10.65 -9.93
C GLY A 550 -5.42 9.99 -8.57
N LEU A 551 -6.42 10.43 -7.79
CA LEU A 551 -6.79 9.86 -6.51
C LEU A 551 -7.67 8.61 -6.71
N GLU A 552 -7.83 7.82 -5.66
CA GLU A 552 -8.75 6.67 -5.71
C GLU A 552 -10.19 7.14 -5.93
N ALA A 553 -10.82 6.60 -6.98
CA ALA A 553 -12.20 6.88 -7.35
C ALA A 553 -13.10 5.70 -6.96
N ASP A 554 -14.11 5.99 -6.14
CA ASP A 554 -15.20 5.09 -5.80
C ASP A 554 -16.42 5.30 -6.73
N HIS A 555 -17.55 4.65 -6.41
CA HIS A 555 -18.78 4.72 -7.20
C HIS A 555 -19.33 6.15 -7.41
N ARG A 556 -18.97 7.11 -6.55
CA ARG A 556 -19.40 8.51 -6.67
C ARG A 556 -18.80 9.20 -7.90
N ALA A 557 -17.66 8.71 -8.40
CA ALA A 557 -17.08 9.20 -9.64
C ALA A 557 -18.01 8.95 -10.85
N ASP A 558 -18.67 7.78 -10.91
CA ASP A 558 -19.64 7.51 -11.99
C ASP A 558 -20.88 8.40 -11.89
N ILE A 559 -21.29 8.76 -10.66
CA ILE A 559 -22.41 9.69 -10.43
C ILE A 559 -22.04 11.09 -10.91
N TYR A 560 -20.81 11.54 -10.61
CA TYR A 560 -20.29 12.81 -11.13
C TYR A 560 -20.27 12.81 -12.66
N SER A 561 -19.70 11.77 -13.27
CA SER A 561 -19.61 11.64 -14.72
C SER A 561 -20.99 11.60 -15.37
N LEU A 562 -21.96 10.90 -14.78
CA LEU A 562 -23.36 10.92 -15.23
C LEU A 562 -23.97 12.33 -15.13
N GLY A 563 -23.61 13.12 -14.11
CA GLY A 563 -24.04 14.51 -14.01
C GLY A 563 -23.46 15.43 -15.09
N MET A 564 -22.30 15.07 -15.65
CA MET A 564 -21.65 15.78 -16.76
C MET A 564 -22.18 15.37 -18.14
N VAL A 565 -22.64 14.11 -18.28
CA VAL A 565 -23.32 13.57 -19.47
C VAL A 565 -24.69 14.21 -19.64
#